data_AF-A0AAJ1VWD8-F1
#
_entry.id   AF-A0AAJ1VWD8-F1
#
_cell.length_a   1.000
_cell.length_b   1.000
_cell.length_c   1.000
_cell.angle_alpha   90.00
_cell.angle_beta   90.00
_cell.angle_gamma   90.00
#
_symmetry.space_group_name_H-M   'P 1'
#
loop_
_entity.id
_entity.type
_entity.pdbx_description
1 polymer ?
#
loop_
_entity_poly.entity_id
_entity_poly.type
_entity_poly.pdbx_seq_one_letter_code
_entity_poly.pdbx_strand_id
1 'polypeptide(L)' 'MSHEKDQALERLRNLAGESQSRMDIPDIIEAVLGPGTDDDLEALVRAALESSPGAMSLEEIAKGILGIRSWREGNA' A
#
# COMPACT_ATOMS: atom_id res chain seq x y z
N MET A 1 -13.37 7.08 -0.54
CA MET A 1 -12.05 7.12 -1.19
C MET A 1 -11.14 8.24 -0.70
N SER A 2 -11.53 9.54 -0.68
CA SER A 2 -10.56 10.61 -0.29
C SER A 2 -10.01 10.45 1.14
N HIS A 3 -10.88 10.30 2.15
CA HIS A 3 -10.45 10.17 3.54
C HIS A 3 -9.55 8.96 3.82
N GLU A 4 -9.83 7.84 3.16
CA GLU A 4 -9.05 6.61 3.32
C GLU A 4 -7.65 6.73 2.69
N LYS A 5 -7.58 7.32 1.49
CA LYS A 5 -6.30 7.62 0.84
C LYS A 5 -5.46 8.56 1.71
N ASP A 6 -6.08 9.58 2.31
CA ASP A 6 -5.37 10.54 3.14
C ASP A 6 -4.83 9.90 4.43
N GLN A 7 -5.60 9.01 5.06
CA GLN A 7 -5.13 8.22 6.21
C GLN A 7 -4.01 7.23 5.84
N ALA A 8 -4.15 6.52 4.72
CA ALA A 8 -3.10 5.63 4.22
C ALA A 8 -1.80 6.40 3.95
N LEU A 9 -1.91 7.60 3.37
CA LEU A 9 -0.77 8.46 3.09
C LEU A 9 -0.11 8.97 4.39
N GLU A 10 -0.90 9.29 5.42
CA GLU A 10 -0.37 9.67 6.73
C GLU A 10 0.40 8.52 7.38
N ARG A 11 -0.15 7.30 7.37
CA ARG A 11 0.54 6.11 7.90
C ARG A 11 1.84 5.83 7.15
N LEU A 12 1.83 5.92 5.81
CA LEU A 12 3.04 5.78 5.01
C LEU A 12 4.09 6.86 5.31
N ARG A 13 3.67 8.11 5.56
CA ARG A 13 4.60 9.18 5.95
C ARG A 13 5.23 8.91 7.30
N ASN A 14 4.46 8.42 8.26
CA ASN A 14 4.98 8.04 9.58
C ASN A 14 5.97 6.88 9.43
N LEU A 15 5.59 5.83 8.70
CA LEU A 15 6.47 4.69 8.40
C LEU A 15 7.78 5.14 7.73
N ALA A 16 7.71 6.04 6.75
CA ALA A 16 8.89 6.58 6.06
C ALA A 16 9.76 7.46 6.97
N GLY A 17 9.16 8.15 7.95
CA GLY A 17 9.88 8.98 8.91
C GLY A 17 10.56 8.15 10.01
N GLU A 18 9.97 7.03 10.40
CA GLU A 18 10.52 6.07 11.37
C GLU A 18 11.58 5.16 10.74
N SER A 19 11.38 4.78 9.48
CA SER A 19 12.29 3.93 8.73
C SER A 19 13.51 4.73 8.27
N GLN A 20 14.61 4.67 9.03
CA GLN A 20 15.91 5.27 8.67
C GLN A 20 16.56 4.65 7.40
N SER A 21 15.92 3.64 6.81
CA SER A 21 16.32 2.98 5.57
C SER A 21 15.08 2.41 4.86
N ARG A 22 15.27 1.97 3.61
CA ARG A 22 14.26 1.44 2.68
C ARG A 22 13.10 0.72 3.42
N MET A 23 11.87 1.19 3.22
CA MET A 23 10.66 0.55 3.74
C MET A 23 10.46 -0.81 3.06
N ASP A 24 10.19 -1.84 3.86
CA ASP A 24 9.89 -3.17 3.33
C ASP A 24 8.45 -3.24 2.83
N ILE A 25 8.22 -4.09 1.83
CA ILE A 25 6.91 -4.22 1.18
C ILE A 25 5.79 -4.62 2.17
N PRO A 26 5.99 -5.56 3.11
CA PRO A 26 4.95 -5.90 4.09
C PRO A 26 4.50 -4.70 4.94
N ASP A 27 5.45 -3.88 5.41
CA ASP A 27 5.14 -2.69 6.22
C ASP A 27 4.35 -1.65 5.42
N ILE A 28 4.70 -1.48 4.13
CA ILE A 28 3.96 -0.60 3.22
C ILE A 28 2.52 -1.09 3.05
N ILE A 29 2.30 -2.39 2.89
CA ILE A 29 0.98 -2.99 2.72
C ILE A 29 0.15 -2.77 3.98
N GLU A 30 0.70 -3.09 5.15
CA GLU A 30 0.02 -2.90 6.44
C GLU A 30 -0.30 -1.42 6.71
N ALA A 31 0.61 -0.50 6.38
CA ALA A 31 0.37 0.92 6.53
C ALA A 31 -0.80 1.43 5.68
N VAL A 32 -1.03 0.85 4.50
CA VAL A 32 -2.12 1.28 3.60
C VAL A 32 -3.44 0.57 3.88
N LEU A 33 -3.41 -0.76 4.01
CA LEU A 33 -4.61 -1.58 4.13
C LEU A 33 -5.03 -1.85 5.58
N GLY A 34 -4.11 -1.63 6.52
CA GLY A 34 -4.30 -1.92 7.92
C GLY A 34 -3.88 -3.35 8.30
N PRO A 35 -3.77 -3.63 9.60
CA PRO A 35 -3.41 -4.95 10.12
C PRO A 35 -4.50 -5.97 9.80
N GLY A 36 -4.09 -7.22 9.59
CA GLY A 36 -5.02 -8.32 9.29
C GLY A 36 -5.61 -8.25 7.88
N THR A 37 -4.88 -7.63 6.95
CA THR A 37 -5.16 -7.73 5.52
C THR A 37 -5.16 -9.20 5.10
N ASP A 38 -6.07 -9.58 4.22
CA ASP A 38 -6.19 -10.95 3.71
C ASP A 38 -4.99 -11.32 2.81
N ASP A 39 -4.50 -12.56 2.96
CA ASP A 39 -3.29 -13.08 2.33
C ASP A 39 -3.32 -12.98 0.79
N ASP A 40 -4.49 -13.19 0.17
CA ASP A 40 -4.65 -13.12 -1.29
C ASP A 40 -4.48 -11.68 -1.81
N LEU A 41 -5.06 -10.71 -1.12
CA LEU A 41 -4.88 -9.29 -1.44
C LEU A 41 -3.45 -8.84 -1.17
N GLU A 42 -2.85 -9.28 -0.07
CA GLU A 42 -1.44 -9.01 0.23
C GLU A 42 -0.54 -9.53 -0.88
N ALA A 43 -0.75 -10.77 -1.33
CA ALA A 43 0.04 -11.38 -2.41
C ALA A 43 -0.09 -10.60 -3.74
N LEU A 44 -1.30 -10.17 -4.09
CA LEU A 44 -1.55 -9.35 -5.29
C LEU A 44 -0.82 -8.00 -5.22
N VAL A 45 -0.92 -7.32 -4.09
CA VAL A 45 -0.27 -6.03 -3.89
C VAL A 45 1.25 -6.18 -3.91
N ARG A 46 1.78 -7.22 -3.24
CA ARG A 46 3.21 -7.54 -3.21
C ARG A 46 3.75 -7.74 -4.61
N ALA A 47 3.09 -8.57 -5.43
CA ALA A 47 3.49 -8.81 -6.81
C ALA A 47 3.48 -7.51 -7.64
N ALA A 48 2.47 -6.66 -7.45
CA ALA A 48 2.39 -5.37 -8.14
C ALA A 48 3.55 -4.44 -7.78
N LEU A 49 3.87 -4.31 -6.48
CA LEU A 49 4.97 -3.47 -5.99
C LEU A 49 6.34 -4.00 -6.46
N GLU A 50 6.56 -5.32 -6.43
CA GLU A 50 7.79 -5.95 -6.89
C GLU A 50 8.00 -5.84 -8.41
N SER A 51 6.90 -5.81 -9.18
CA SER A 51 6.95 -5.63 -10.63
C SER A 51 7.21 -4.19 -11.09
N SER A 52 7.15 -3.22 -10.17
CA SER A 52 7.29 -1.81 -10.50
C SER A 52 8.74 -1.45 -10.83
N PRO A 53 9.04 -0.95 -12.04
CA PRO A 53 10.42 -0.76 -12.51
C PRO A 53 11.10 0.52 -12.00
N GLY A 54 10.49 1.25 -11.05
CA GLY A 54 11.01 2.56 -10.63
C GLY A 54 10.61 2.96 -9.21
N ALA A 55 11.25 4.03 -8.72
CA ALA A 55 10.89 4.66 -7.46
C ALA A 55 9.47 5.26 -7.58
N MET A 56 8.60 4.92 -6.65
CA MET A 56 7.24 5.44 -6.55
C MET A 56 7.15 6.42 -5.39
N SER A 57 6.38 7.49 -5.56
CA SER A 57 6.00 8.34 -4.45
C SER A 57 5.04 7.62 -3.49
N LEU A 58 5.00 8.05 -2.23
CA LEU A 58 4.04 7.50 -1.25
C LEU A 58 2.59 7.63 -1.72
N GLU A 59 2.26 8.67 -2.48
CA GLU A 59 0.91 8.84 -3.03
C GLU A 59 0.61 7.83 -4.14
N GLU A 60 1.56 7.54 -5.02
CA GLU A 60 1.42 6.50 -6.06
C GLU A 60 1.26 5.12 -5.43
N ILE A 61 2.04 4.83 -4.38
CA ILE A 61 1.92 3.59 -3.61
C ILE A 61 0.52 3.47 -3.00
N ALA A 62 0.07 4.48 -2.23
CA ALA A 62 -1.25 4.46 -1.61
C ALA A 62 -2.38 4.30 -2.65
N LYS A 63 -2.30 5.03 -3.76
CA LYS A 63 -3.28 4.94 -4.85
C LYS A 63 -3.28 3.56 -5.51
N GLY A 64 -2.12 2.99 -5.79
CA GLY A 64 -2.00 1.68 -6.42
C GLY A 64 -2.59 0.57 -5.56
N ILE A 65 -2.22 0.54 -4.28
CA ILE A 65 -2.69 -0.48 -3.33
C ILE A 65 -4.21 -0.38 -3.11
N LEU A 66 -4.74 0.82 -2.85
CA LEU A 66 -6.18 1.02 -2.70
C LEU A 66 -6.96 0.71 -4.00
N GLY A 67 -6.35 1.01 -5.15
CA GLY A 67 -6.91 0.65 -6.45
C GLY A 67 -7.06 -0.86 -6.65
N ILE A 68 -6.05 -1.65 -6.26
CA ILE A 68 -6.12 -3.12 -6.30
C ILE A 68 -7.23 -3.62 -5.38
N ARG A 69 -7.34 -3.08 -4.16
CA ARG A 69 -8.41 -3.46 -3.23
C ARG A 69 -9.80 -3.16 -3.81
N SER A 70 -10.03 -1.94 -4.30
CA SER A 70 -11.30 -1.55 -4.90
C SER A 70 -11.64 -2.37 -6.16
N TRP A 71 -10.64 -2.72 -6.97
CA TRP A 71 -10.84 -3.61 -8.11
C TRP A 71 -11.28 -5.01 -7.65
N ARG A 72 -10.62 -5.58 -6.64
CA ARG A 72 -11.02 -6.89 -6.07
C ARG A 72 -12.44 -6.84 -5.52
N GLU A 73 -12.77 -5.84 -4.71
CA GLU A 73 -14.11 -5.66 -4.12
C GLU A 73 -15.20 -5.51 -5.19
N GLY A 74 -14.90 -4.90 -6.34
CA GLY A 74 -15.83 -4.75 -7.46
C GLY A 74 -15.93 -5.96 -8.39
N ASN A 75 -15.04 -6.94 -8.26
CA ASN A 75 -14.99 -8.15 -9.09
C ASN A 75 -15.09 -9.46 -8.28
N ALA A 76 -15.36 -9.35 -6.97
CA ALA A 76 -15.58 -10.47 -6.05
C ALA A 76 -17.04 -10.93 -6.02
#